data_AF-A0A1Y2HQY8-F1
#
_entry.id   AF-A0A1Y2HQY8-F1
#
_cell.length_a   1.000
_cell.length_b   1.000
_cell.length_c   1.000
_cell.angle_alpha   90.00
_cell.angle_beta   90.00
_cell.angle_gamma   90.00
#
_symmetry.space_group_name_H-M   'P 1'
#
loop_
_entity.id
_entity.type
_entity.pdbx_description
1 polymer ?
#
loop_
_entity_poly.entity_id
_entity_poly.type
_entity_poly.pdbx_seq_one_letter_code
_entity_poly.pdbx_strand_id
1 'polypeptide(L)'
;MTLLNEVLKVEPLRKFACEYLVPVPMDNPGVHALRTAIRLRREWVSTFNEEHPTIPKEIDSLFPHIGPLHLSLNMRETFFTEHQDFLRLAHRMVAGKEMTKKPSPQVIDYLVTVLACAW
;
A
#
# COMPACT_ATOMS: atom_id res chain seq x y z
N MET A 1 -12.12 -10.39 -12.60
CA MET A 1 -11.77 -9.30 -13.53
C MET A 1 -11.59 -8.04 -12.69
N THR A 2 -10.36 -7.58 -12.51
CA THR A 2 -10.01 -6.53 -11.55
C THR A 2 -10.42 -5.14 -12.07
N LEU A 3 -10.96 -4.28 -11.20
CA LEU A 3 -11.41 -2.91 -11.47
C LEU A 3 -10.39 -2.09 -12.31
N LEU A 4 -9.09 -2.34 -12.10
CA LEU A 4 -8.00 -1.74 -12.86
C LEU A 4 -8.12 -1.96 -14.38
N ASN A 5 -8.55 -3.14 -14.81
CA ASN A 5 -8.71 -3.44 -16.24
C ASN A 5 -9.86 -2.64 -16.87
N GLU A 6 -10.86 -2.22 -16.10
CA GLU A 6 -11.92 -1.34 -16.59
C GLU A 6 -11.45 0.12 -16.61
N VAL A 7 -10.69 0.56 -15.61
CA VAL A 7 -10.12 1.91 -15.54
C VAL A 7 -9.14 2.17 -16.69
N LEU A 8 -8.32 1.18 -17.06
CA LEU A 8 -7.35 1.30 -18.15
C LEU A 8 -7.96 1.33 -19.55
N LYS A 9 -9.27 1.05 -19.70
CA LYS A 9 -9.99 1.21 -20.98
C LYS A 9 -10.32 2.67 -21.28
N VAL A 10 -10.28 3.55 -20.27
CA VAL A 10 -10.58 4.97 -20.42
C VAL A 10 -9.30 5.72 -20.76
N GLU A 11 -9.22 6.25 -21.99
CA GLU A 11 -7.99 6.82 -22.58
C GLU A 11 -7.30 7.87 -21.68
N PRO A 12 -8.02 8.87 -21.13
CA PRO A 12 -7.40 9.86 -20.24
C PRO A 12 -6.87 9.24 -18.94
N LEU A 13 -7.57 8.27 -18.36
CA LEU A 13 -7.16 7.61 -17.11
C LEU A 13 -5.96 6.69 -17.33
N ARG A 14 -5.90 6.03 -18.49
CA ARG A 14 -4.74 5.23 -18.91
C ARG A 14 -3.51 6.11 -19.08
N LYS A 15 -3.63 7.25 -19.77
CA LYS A 15 -2.51 8.17 -19.98
C LYS A 15 -2.00 8.73 -18.65
N PHE A 16 -2.92 9.15 -17.78
CA PHE A 16 -2.61 9.57 -16.41
C PHE A 16 -1.89 8.47 -15.63
N ALA A 17 -2.36 7.22 -15.74
CA ALA A 17 -1.72 6.08 -15.07
C ALA A 17 -0.30 5.83 -15.58
N CYS A 18 -0.08 5.88 -16.89
CA CYS A 18 1.25 5.67 -17.46
C CYS A 18 2.25 6.81 -17.13
N GLU A 19 1.78 8.05 -17.01
CA GLU A 19 2.64 9.21 -16.73
C GLU A 19 2.87 9.44 -15.24
N TYR A 20 1.89 9.17 -14.38
CA TYR A 20 1.89 9.61 -12.99
C TYR A 20 1.70 8.49 -11.97
N LEU A 21 1.16 7.32 -12.35
CA LEU A 21 1.09 6.18 -11.46
C LEU A 21 2.38 5.37 -11.58
N VAL A 22 3.30 5.60 -10.65
CA VAL A 22 4.22 4.53 -10.25
C VAL A 22 3.34 3.43 -9.66
N PRO A 23 3.42 2.17 -10.14
CA PRO A 23 2.79 1.07 -9.43
C PRO A 23 3.47 0.94 -8.06
N VAL A 24 2.95 1.68 -7.09
CA VAL A 24 3.35 1.58 -5.70
C VAL A 24 2.77 0.26 -5.21
N PRO A 25 3.55 -0.60 -4.53
CA PRO A 25 3.04 -1.82 -3.91
C PRO A 25 2.15 -1.42 -2.74
N MET A 26 0.93 -0.99 -3.02
CA MET A 26 -0.04 -0.64 -1.99
C MET A 26 -0.94 -1.86 -1.72
N ASP A 27 -1.22 -1.99 -0.43
CA ASP A 27 -2.06 -2.96 0.23
C ASP A 27 -1.32 -4.28 0.57
N ASN A 28 -1.40 -4.71 1.82
CA ASN A 28 -1.19 -6.11 2.21
C ASN A 28 -2.29 -6.92 1.49
N PRO A 29 -1.97 -7.84 0.53
CA PRO A 29 -0.77 -8.69 0.43
C PRO A 29 0.31 -8.30 -0.62
N GLY A 30 0.15 -7.20 -1.36
CA GLY A 30 1.06 -6.74 -2.41
C GLY A 30 2.50 -6.51 -1.96
N VAL A 31 2.71 -5.97 -0.75
CA VAL A 31 4.06 -5.79 -0.17
C VAL A 31 4.74 -7.12 0.11
N HIS A 32 4.00 -8.13 0.57
CA HIS A 32 4.57 -9.45 0.90
C HIS A 32 5.08 -10.17 -0.36
N ALA A 33 4.28 -10.14 -1.43
CA ALA A 33 4.67 -10.71 -2.72
C ALA A 33 5.92 -10.02 -3.29
N LEU A 34 5.98 -8.68 -3.21
CA LEU A 34 7.13 -7.92 -3.67
C LEU A 34 8.40 -8.25 -2.87
N ARG A 35 8.30 -8.25 -1.53
CA ARG A 35 9.43 -8.59 -0.64
C ARG A 35 9.94 -10.01 -0.91
N THR A 36 9.02 -10.93 -1.20
CA THR A 36 9.33 -12.32 -1.55
C THR A 36 10.04 -12.42 -2.88
N ALA A 37 9.55 -11.73 -3.91
CA ALA A 37 10.15 -11.75 -5.23
C ALA A 37 11.56 -11.11 -5.23
N ILE A 38 11.77 -9.99 -4.53
CA ILE A 38 13.11 -9.39 -4.36
C ILE A 38 14.06 -10.37 -3.66
N ARG A 39 13.61 -11.01 -2.58
CA ARG A 39 14.41 -12.00 -1.85
C ARG A 39 14.81 -13.18 -2.76
N LEU A 40 13.84 -13.81 -3.42
CA LEU A 40 14.07 -14.95 -4.31
C LEU A 40 15.04 -14.61 -5.44
N ARG A 41 14.89 -13.42 -6.04
CA ARG A 41 15.82 -12.94 -7.06
C ARG A 41 17.24 -12.81 -6.52
N ARG A 42 17.43 -12.14 -5.38
CA ARG A 42 18.77 -11.94 -4.80
C ARG A 42 19.42 -13.25 -4.38
N GLU A 43 18.64 -14.17 -3.80
CA GLU A 43 19.08 -15.53 -3.49
C GLU A 43 19.56 -16.25 -4.75
N TRP A 44 18.76 -16.24 -5.84
CA TRP A 44 19.14 -16.84 -7.12
C TRP A 44 20.42 -16.26 -7.71
N VAL A 45 20.51 -14.93 -7.82
CA VAL A 45 21.71 -14.26 -8.35
C VAL A 45 22.94 -14.62 -7.52
N SER A 46 22.81 -14.67 -6.18
CA SER A 46 23.92 -15.04 -5.30
C SER A 46 24.32 -16.52 -5.42
N THR A 47 23.40 -17.43 -5.70
CA THR A 47 23.66 -18.88 -5.79
C THR A 47 24.17 -19.30 -7.17
N PHE A 48 23.56 -18.78 -8.24
CA PHE A 48 23.83 -19.22 -9.61
C PHE A 48 24.69 -18.23 -10.40
N ASN A 49 24.89 -17.01 -9.89
CA ASN A 49 25.60 -15.92 -10.58
C ASN A 49 25.01 -15.58 -11.96
N GLU A 50 23.68 -15.75 -12.10
CA GLU A 50 22.92 -15.53 -13.33
C GLU A 50 21.63 -14.73 -13.01
N GLU A 51 21.01 -14.13 -14.04
CA GLU A 51 19.72 -13.45 -13.86
C GLU A 51 18.60 -14.45 -13.53
N HIS A 52 17.65 -14.06 -12.67
CA HIS A 52 16.50 -14.90 -12.35
C HIS A 52 15.59 -15.06 -13.59
N PRO A 53 15.16 -16.29 -13.93
CA PRO A 53 14.50 -16.60 -15.21
C PRO A 53 13.14 -15.90 -15.39
N THR A 54 12.45 -15.59 -14.29
CA THR A 54 11.09 -15.03 -14.32
C THR A 54 10.90 -13.73 -13.52
N ILE A 55 11.89 -13.29 -12.75
CA ILE A 55 11.77 -12.12 -11.88
C ILE A 55 12.69 -11.03 -12.44
N PRO A 56 12.14 -9.92 -12.96
CA PRO A 56 12.92 -8.86 -13.60
C PRO A 56 13.85 -8.14 -12.61
N LYS A 57 14.94 -7.55 -13.11
CA LYS A 57 15.92 -6.81 -12.29
C LYS A 57 15.38 -5.49 -11.76
N GLU A 58 14.41 -4.94 -12.46
CA GLU A 58 13.71 -3.70 -12.12
C GLU A 58 13.01 -3.81 -10.75
N ILE A 59 12.71 -5.03 -10.28
CA ILE A 59 12.12 -5.22 -8.94
C ILE A 59 13.02 -4.73 -7.81
N ASP A 60 14.35 -4.72 -8.00
CA ASP A 60 15.30 -4.23 -7.00
C ASP A 60 15.18 -2.72 -6.78
N SER A 61 14.70 -1.95 -7.76
CA SER A 61 14.48 -0.50 -7.60
C SER A 61 13.36 -0.18 -6.62
N LEU A 62 12.50 -1.15 -6.30
CA LEU A 62 11.42 -1.00 -5.33
C LEU A 62 11.88 -1.27 -3.89
N PHE A 63 13.04 -1.91 -3.69
CA PHE A 63 13.57 -2.24 -2.37
C PHE A 63 13.70 -1.01 -1.43
N PRO A 64 14.22 0.15 -1.88
CA PRO A 64 14.31 1.34 -1.04
C PRO A 64 12.95 1.87 -0.56
N HIS A 65 11.86 1.54 -1.26
CA HIS A 65 10.52 2.03 -0.93
C HIS A 65 9.80 1.15 0.10
N ILE A 66 10.25 -0.10 0.29
CA ILE A 66 9.65 -1.03 1.26
C ILE A 66 9.87 -0.56 2.70
N GLY A 67 11.03 0.02 3.00
CA GLY A 67 11.36 0.53 4.35
C GLY A 67 10.39 1.64 4.81
N PRO A 68 10.29 2.77 4.08
CA PRO A 68 9.33 3.83 4.37
C PRO A 68 7.88 3.35 4.41
N LEU A 69 7.51 2.41 3.53
CA LEU A 69 6.16 1.84 3.52
C LEU A 69 5.86 1.01 4.78
N HIS A 70 6.81 0.18 5.23
CA HIS A 70 6.67 -0.57 6.47
C HIS A 70 6.56 0.36 7.67
N LEU A 71 7.39 1.39 7.74
CA LEU A 71 7.32 2.42 8.78
C LEU A 71 5.94 3.12 8.76
N SER A 72 5.44 3.51 7.59
CA SER A 72 4.12 4.12 7.44
C SER A 72 2.97 3.22 7.90
N LEU A 73 3.03 1.90 7.60
CA LEU A 73 2.03 0.95 8.07
C LEU A 73 2.08 0.78 9.59
N ASN A 74 3.27 0.63 10.16
CA ASN A 74 3.45 0.51 11.60
C ASN A 74 2.99 1.79 12.32
N MET A 75 3.33 2.97 11.80
CA MET A 75 2.89 4.25 12.36
C MET A 75 1.36 4.37 12.38
N ARG A 76 0.66 3.90 11.33
CA ARG A 76 -0.81 3.89 11.29
C ARG A 76 -1.41 2.96 12.34
N GLU A 77 -0.81 1.78 12.52
CA GLU A 77 -1.23 0.83 13.56
C GLU A 77 -0.99 1.40 14.97
N THR A 78 0.17 2.01 15.20
CA THR A 78 0.49 2.71 16.46
C THR A 78 -0.47 3.87 16.70
N PHE A 79 -0.67 4.76 15.72
CA PHE A 79 -1.59 5.88 15.81
C PHE A 79 -3.02 5.43 16.14
N PHE A 80 -3.49 4.37 15.48
CA PHE A 80 -4.79 3.79 15.79
C PHE A 80 -4.88 3.27 17.22
N THR A 81 -3.84 2.59 17.68
CA THR A 81 -3.80 2.00 19.02
C THR A 81 -3.76 3.07 20.11
N GLU A 82 -2.96 4.12 19.92
CA GLU A 82 -2.80 5.21 20.89
C GLU A 82 -4.00 6.16 20.93
N HIS A 83 -4.67 6.39 19.80
CA HIS A 83 -5.76 7.36 19.67
C HIS A 83 -7.11 6.72 19.36
N GLN A 84 -7.32 5.48 19.81
CA GLN A 84 -8.48 4.68 19.42
C GLN A 84 -9.82 5.36 19.73
N ASP A 85 -9.96 5.98 20.91
CA ASP A 85 -11.21 6.62 21.33
C ASP A 85 -11.54 7.85 20.48
N PHE A 86 -10.53 8.67 20.19
CA PHE A 86 -10.67 9.82 19.30
C PHE A 86 -11.07 9.39 17.89
N LEU A 87 -10.44 8.34 17.35
CA LEU A 87 -10.76 7.82 16.02
C LEU A 87 -12.15 7.19 15.95
N ARG A 88 -12.64 6.57 17.04
CA ARG A 88 -14.03 6.10 17.13
C ARG A 88 -15.01 7.25 17.09
N LEU A 89 -14.73 8.33 17.81
CA LEU A 89 -15.55 9.54 17.79
C LEU A 89 -15.59 10.17 16.40
N ALA A 90 -14.41 10.36 15.79
CA ALA A 90 -14.29 10.89 14.44
C ALA A 90 -15.04 10.02 13.42
N HIS A 91 -14.89 8.69 13.49
CA HIS A 91 -15.63 7.77 12.64
C HIS A 91 -17.15 7.89 12.84
N ARG A 92 -17.62 8.01 14.08
CA ARG A 92 -19.06 8.21 14.35
C ARG A 92 -19.56 9.50 13.73
N MET A 93 -18.78 10.58 13.81
CA MET A 93 -19.14 11.89 13.22
C MET A 93 -19.18 11.84 11.69
N VAL A 94 -18.21 11.18 11.06
CA VAL A 94 -18.07 11.16 9.60
C VAL A 94 -18.96 10.10 8.94
N ALA A 95 -19.02 8.90 9.51
CA ALA A 95 -19.72 7.75 8.93
C ALA A 95 -21.10 7.49 9.56
N GLY A 96 -21.49 8.23 10.61
CA GLY A 96 -22.78 8.08 11.30
C GLY A 96 -22.96 6.76 12.04
N LYS A 97 -21.89 5.99 12.25
CA LYS A 97 -21.95 4.64 12.84
C LYS A 97 -20.71 4.30 13.67
N GLU A 98 -20.83 3.28 14.52
CA GLU A 98 -19.70 2.77 15.31
C GLU A 98 -18.59 2.19 14.44
N MET A 99 -17.36 2.42 14.86
CA MET A 99 -16.19 1.79 14.26
C MET A 99 -16.00 0.38 14.82
N THR A 100 -15.73 -0.58 13.93
CA THR A 100 -15.40 -1.97 14.30
C THR A 100 -14.17 -2.01 15.22
N LYS A 101 -14.07 -3.03 16.09
CA LYS A 101 -12.92 -3.19 17.00
C LYS A 101 -11.56 -3.29 16.28
N LYS A 102 -11.56 -3.85 15.06
CA LYS A 102 -10.41 -3.93 14.16
C LYS A 102 -10.82 -3.39 12.79
N PRO A 103 -10.77 -2.07 12.57
CA PRO A 103 -11.08 -1.50 11.26
C PRO A 103 -10.03 -1.91 10.22
N SER A 104 -10.41 -1.93 8.94
CA SER A 104 -9.44 -2.16 7.88
C SER A 104 -8.47 -0.98 7.75
N PRO A 105 -7.25 -1.19 7.22
CA PRO A 105 -6.31 -0.11 6.97
C PRO A 105 -6.92 1.05 6.17
N GLN A 106 -7.80 0.74 5.21
CA GLN A 106 -8.50 1.73 4.37
C GLN A 106 -9.40 2.67 5.21
N VAL A 107 -10.07 2.14 6.24
CA VAL A 107 -10.90 2.96 7.13
C VAL A 107 -10.03 3.88 7.97
N ILE A 108 -8.87 3.40 8.45
CA ILE A 108 -7.91 4.22 9.19
C ILE A 108 -7.36 5.33 8.28
N ASP A 109 -6.94 4.99 7.06
CA ASP A 109 -6.41 5.94 6.08
C ASP A 109 -7.42 7.03 5.72
N TYR A 110 -8.68 6.65 5.53
CA TYR A 110 -9.77 7.59 5.30
C TYR A 110 -9.93 8.57 6.46
N LEU A 111 -9.95 8.07 7.70
CA LEU A 111 -10.08 8.93 8.89
C LEU A 111 -8.89 9.86 9.05
N VAL A 112 -7.66 9.36 8.88
CA VAL A 112 -6.43 10.17 8.93
C VAL A 112 -6.49 11.28 7.88
N THR A 113 -6.93 10.96 6.66
CA THR A 113 -7.06 11.94 5.57
C THR A 113 -8.10 13.01 5.90
N VAL A 114 -9.28 12.61 6.36
CA VAL A 114 -10.35 13.55 6.75
C VAL A 114 -9.89 14.48 7.87
N LEU A 115 -9.23 13.92 8.89
CA LEU A 115 -8.68 14.68 10.02
C LEU A 115 -7.59 15.66 9.57
N ALA A 116 -6.70 15.23 8.68
CA ALA A 116 -5.66 16.09 8.12
C ALA A 116 -6.23 17.25 7.29
N CYS A 117 -7.32 17.01 6.55
CA CYS A 117 -8.01 18.06 5.78
C CYS A 117 -8.85 19.02 6.63
N ALA A 118 -9.17 18.65 7.87
CA ALA A 118 -9.93 19.49 8.79
C ALA A 118 -9.04 20.50 9.55
N TRP A 119 -7.72 20.45 9.34
CA TRP A 119 -6.71 21.36 9.88
C TRP A 119 -6.24 22.34 8.81
#